data_AF-N9TZX2-F1
#
_entry.id   AF-N9TZX2-F1
#
_cell.length_a   1.000
_cell.length_b   1.000
_cell.length_c   1.000
_cell.angle_alpha   90.00
_cell.angle_beta   90.00
_cell.angle_gamma   90.00
#
_symmetry.space_group_name_H-M   'P 1'
#
loop_
_entity.id
_entity.type
_entity.pdbx_description
1 polymer ?
#
loop_
_entity_poly.entity_id
_entity_poly.type
_entity_poly.pdbx_seq_one_letter_code
_entity_poly.pdbx_strand_id
1 'polypeptide(L)'
;MQIGIPRESLAGETRVAATPATVEQLKKLGFDVVVESGAGRLSSFDDAAFVAAGAEVGESVWNADLIFKVNAPTDAEIALIKEGATLVSFIWPAQNPELVEKLSQRNINVMAMDMVPRISRAQALDALSSMANIGGYRAVVEAAHEFGRFFTGQITAAGKVPPAKVLVIGAGVAGLAAIGAAGSLGAIVRAFDTRLEVAEQIESMGGEFLKLDFGGEDGASSDGYAKVMSDEFIAAEMALFAEQAKEVDIIITTALIPGKPAPKLITKEMVDSMKPGSVIVDLAAATGGNCEYTVPGQLHVTDNGVKVIGYTDLPGRLPAQSSQLYGTNLVNLMKLMCKEKDGNAVIDFEDVVMRNMTVIKAGDVTFPPPAISVSAAPQKPAAAKPAAKKEDAKPSNKKFIFGALGIAAFGWIASVAPAEFLSHFTVFVLSCVVGYYVVWNVSHALHTPLMSVTNAISGIIVVGALLQIGQGSALVTGLSFIAVLIASINIFGGFTVTQRMLKMFRKD
;
A
#
# COMPACT_ATOMS: atom_id res chain seq x y z
N MET A 1 -7.41 -13.02 -30.21
CA MET A 1 -8.46 -11.99 -30.03
C MET A 1 -7.80 -10.61 -30.00
N GLN A 2 -8.55 -9.58 -30.37
CA GLN A 2 -8.09 -8.18 -30.29
C GLN A 2 -8.69 -7.47 -29.07
N ILE A 3 -7.88 -6.65 -28.39
CA ILE A 3 -8.27 -5.77 -27.28
C ILE A 3 -8.30 -4.32 -27.79
N GLY A 4 -9.45 -3.66 -27.63
CA GLY A 4 -9.66 -2.25 -27.94
C GLY A 4 -9.56 -1.37 -26.69
N ILE A 5 -8.76 -0.31 -26.77
CA ILE A 5 -8.57 0.70 -25.73
C ILE A 5 -9.11 2.04 -26.24
N PRO A 6 -10.41 2.33 -26.06
CA PRO A 6 -10.98 3.63 -26.40
C PRO A 6 -10.46 4.74 -25.48
N ARG A 7 -10.56 5.97 -25.97
CA ARG A 7 -10.38 7.17 -25.16
C ARG A 7 -11.56 7.32 -24.21
N GLU A 8 -11.29 7.74 -22.99
CA GLU A 8 -12.37 8.00 -22.04
C GLU A 8 -13.17 9.24 -22.45
N SER A 9 -14.50 9.10 -22.48
CA SER A 9 -15.46 10.13 -22.90
C SER A 9 -16.00 10.96 -21.74
N LEU A 10 -15.84 10.48 -20.50
CA LEU A 10 -16.26 11.20 -19.30
C LEU A 10 -15.46 12.50 -19.16
N ALA A 11 -16.15 13.62 -19.00
CA ALA A 11 -15.52 14.92 -18.86
C ALA A 11 -14.59 14.96 -17.64
N GLY A 12 -13.34 15.41 -17.84
CA GLY A 12 -12.33 15.47 -16.80
C GLY A 12 -11.62 14.14 -16.52
N GLU A 13 -12.00 13.03 -17.16
CA GLU A 13 -11.24 11.79 -17.07
C GLU A 13 -9.91 11.94 -17.83
N THR A 14 -8.84 11.56 -17.16
CA THR A 14 -7.45 11.73 -17.62
C THR A 14 -6.71 10.41 -17.71
N ARG A 15 -7.27 9.34 -17.12
CA ARG A 15 -6.72 7.98 -17.10
C ARG A 15 -7.02 7.26 -18.42
N VAL A 16 -6.27 6.20 -18.68
CA VAL A 16 -6.44 5.30 -19.83
C VAL A 16 -6.33 3.85 -19.35
N ALA A 17 -7.10 2.95 -19.97
CA ALA A 17 -7.19 1.55 -19.51
C ALA A 17 -5.92 0.72 -19.79
N ALA A 18 -5.03 1.19 -20.66
CA ALA A 18 -3.74 0.56 -20.92
C ALA A 18 -2.63 1.60 -21.07
N THR A 19 -1.43 1.19 -20.71
CA THR A 19 -0.17 1.92 -20.90
C THR A 19 0.74 1.15 -21.86
N PRO A 20 1.78 1.75 -22.44
CA PRO A 20 2.76 1.02 -23.26
C PRO A 20 3.30 -0.23 -22.56
N ALA A 21 3.64 -0.14 -21.26
CA ALA A 21 4.15 -1.28 -20.49
C ALA A 21 3.11 -2.41 -20.32
N THR A 22 1.82 -2.09 -20.22
CA THR A 22 0.76 -3.12 -20.14
C THR A 22 0.43 -3.68 -21.52
N VAL A 23 0.54 -2.88 -22.58
CA VAL A 23 0.42 -3.37 -23.97
C VAL A 23 1.43 -4.46 -24.26
N GLU A 24 2.71 -4.26 -23.91
CA GLU A 24 3.73 -5.30 -24.07
C GLU A 24 3.36 -6.60 -23.33
N GLN A 25 2.75 -6.48 -22.15
CA GLN A 25 2.31 -7.64 -21.38
C GLN A 25 1.12 -8.34 -22.03
N LEU A 26 0.16 -7.60 -22.57
CA LEU A 26 -0.99 -8.16 -23.31
C LEU A 26 -0.54 -8.87 -24.60
N LYS A 27 0.39 -8.28 -25.36
CA LYS A 27 1.01 -8.91 -26.53
C LYS A 27 1.68 -10.24 -26.17
N LYS A 28 2.39 -10.31 -25.03
CA LYS A 28 3.01 -11.55 -24.51
C LYS A 28 2.00 -12.63 -24.11
N LEU A 29 0.73 -12.28 -23.89
CA LEU A 29 -0.37 -13.22 -23.66
C LEU A 29 -1.07 -13.65 -24.94
N GLY A 30 -0.60 -13.19 -26.11
CA GLY A 30 -1.13 -13.57 -27.43
C GLY A 30 -2.24 -12.66 -27.97
N PHE A 31 -2.58 -11.57 -27.26
CA PHE A 31 -3.59 -10.62 -27.74
C PHE A 31 -2.99 -9.62 -28.73
N ASP A 32 -3.80 -9.18 -29.69
CA ASP A 32 -3.55 -7.93 -30.42
C ASP A 32 -4.19 -6.76 -29.68
N VAL A 33 -3.60 -5.58 -29.79
CA VAL A 33 -4.08 -4.39 -29.08
C VAL A 33 -4.23 -3.25 -30.08
N VAL A 34 -5.41 -2.61 -30.07
CA VAL A 34 -5.70 -1.38 -30.80
C VAL A 34 -6.06 -0.28 -29.80
N VAL A 35 -5.46 0.89 -29.95
CA VAL A 35 -5.63 2.04 -29.06
C VAL A 35 -6.20 3.21 -29.86
N GLU A 36 -7.21 3.90 -29.32
CA GLU A 36 -7.77 5.08 -29.97
C GLU A 36 -6.74 6.21 -29.96
N SER A 37 -6.61 6.93 -31.09
CA SER A 37 -5.65 8.04 -31.17
C SER A 37 -5.91 9.07 -30.08
N GLY A 38 -4.84 9.44 -29.36
CA GLY A 38 -4.90 10.38 -28.25
C GLY A 38 -5.47 9.82 -26.95
N ALA A 39 -5.83 8.54 -26.85
CA ALA A 39 -6.41 7.96 -25.63
C ALA A 39 -5.52 8.14 -24.38
N GLY A 40 -4.20 7.99 -24.54
CA GLY A 40 -3.25 8.13 -23.43
C GLY A 40 -2.73 9.55 -23.18
N ARG A 41 -3.15 10.53 -23.98
CA ARG A 41 -2.53 11.87 -23.99
C ARG A 41 -2.57 12.56 -22.63
N LEU A 42 -3.70 12.49 -21.93
CA LEU A 42 -3.88 13.10 -20.59
C LEU A 42 -3.16 12.30 -19.48
N SER A 43 -2.77 11.06 -19.76
CA SER A 43 -1.92 10.22 -18.92
C SER A 43 -0.43 10.29 -19.28
N SER A 44 -0.03 11.22 -20.15
CA SER A 44 1.36 11.37 -20.64
C SER A 44 1.89 10.17 -21.42
N PHE A 45 1.01 9.41 -22.10
CA PHE A 45 1.39 8.37 -23.05
C PHE A 45 0.95 8.81 -24.44
N ASP A 46 1.91 9.11 -25.31
CA ASP A 46 1.62 9.47 -26.70
C ASP A 46 1.35 8.22 -27.56
N ASP A 47 0.74 8.45 -28.73
CA ASP A 47 0.40 7.39 -29.68
C ASP A 47 1.65 6.64 -30.16
N ALA A 48 2.79 7.34 -30.30
CA ALA A 48 4.06 6.75 -30.71
C ALA A 48 4.58 5.72 -29.70
N ALA A 49 4.42 5.96 -28.40
CA ALA A 49 4.79 5.00 -27.36
C ALA A 49 3.92 3.73 -27.41
N PHE A 50 2.63 3.85 -27.74
CA PHE A 50 1.78 2.68 -27.95
C PHE A 50 2.20 1.87 -29.17
N VAL A 51 2.51 2.54 -30.29
CA VAL A 51 3.04 1.89 -31.50
C VAL A 51 4.35 1.16 -31.20
N ALA A 52 5.28 1.80 -30.48
CA ALA A 52 6.55 1.19 -30.09
C ALA A 52 6.38 -0.05 -29.19
N ALA A 53 5.35 -0.06 -28.34
CA ALA A 53 4.97 -1.22 -27.52
C ALA A 53 4.27 -2.34 -28.30
N GLY A 54 3.98 -2.14 -29.60
CA GLY A 54 3.39 -3.14 -30.49
C GLY A 54 1.85 -3.10 -30.58
N ALA A 55 1.22 -2.01 -30.16
CA ALA A 55 -0.20 -1.76 -30.43
C ALA A 55 -0.39 -1.09 -31.80
N GLU A 56 -1.56 -1.30 -32.40
CA GLU A 56 -2.07 -0.48 -33.48
C GLU A 56 -2.74 0.78 -32.89
N VAL A 57 -2.66 1.92 -33.57
CA VAL A 57 -3.37 3.15 -33.19
C VAL A 57 -4.39 3.48 -34.28
N GLY A 58 -5.67 3.61 -33.90
CA GLY A 58 -6.75 3.86 -34.85
C GLY A 58 -8.13 3.97 -34.19
N GLU A 59 -9.15 4.36 -34.97
CA GLU A 59 -10.51 4.63 -34.46
C GLU A 59 -11.38 3.36 -34.29
N SER A 60 -10.96 2.23 -34.85
CA SER A 60 -11.73 0.96 -34.86
C SER A 60 -11.68 0.17 -33.55
N VAL A 61 -11.43 0.83 -32.42
CA VAL A 61 -11.30 0.19 -31.09
C VAL A 61 -12.57 -0.56 -30.65
N TRP A 62 -13.75 -0.06 -31.03
CA TRP A 62 -15.04 -0.63 -30.62
C TRP A 62 -15.42 -1.94 -31.34
N ASN A 63 -14.72 -2.27 -32.42
CA ASN A 63 -14.88 -3.52 -33.17
C ASN A 63 -14.07 -4.69 -32.60
N ALA A 64 -13.28 -4.46 -31.55
CA ALA A 64 -12.46 -5.47 -30.91
C ALA A 64 -13.29 -6.52 -30.13
N ASP A 65 -12.69 -7.68 -29.86
CA ASP A 65 -13.35 -8.77 -29.13
C ASP A 65 -13.43 -8.48 -27.62
N LEU A 66 -12.48 -7.70 -27.12
CA LEU A 66 -12.37 -7.25 -25.73
C LEU A 66 -12.28 -5.72 -25.73
N ILE A 67 -13.07 -5.04 -24.91
CA ILE A 67 -13.02 -3.58 -24.76
C ILE A 67 -12.63 -3.25 -23.33
N PHE A 68 -11.50 -2.56 -23.15
CA PHE A 68 -11.07 -2.11 -21.82
C PHE A 68 -11.31 -0.61 -21.68
N LYS A 69 -12.13 -0.26 -20.70
CA LYS A 69 -12.40 1.13 -20.32
C LYS A 69 -12.08 1.33 -18.85
N VAL A 70 -11.89 2.60 -18.47
CA VAL A 70 -11.82 2.95 -17.05
C VAL A 70 -13.23 3.04 -16.50
N ASN A 71 -14.05 3.95 -17.04
CA ASN A 71 -15.42 4.15 -16.61
C ASN A 71 -16.43 3.35 -17.44
N ALA A 72 -17.66 3.26 -16.96
CA ALA A 72 -18.77 2.70 -17.69
C ALA A 72 -18.97 3.43 -19.04
N PRO A 73 -19.39 2.71 -20.10
CA PRO A 73 -19.72 3.33 -21.38
C PRO A 73 -20.99 4.17 -21.28
N THR A 74 -21.02 5.27 -22.03
CA THR A 74 -22.21 6.07 -22.31
C THR A 74 -23.17 5.35 -23.25
N ASP A 75 -24.43 5.80 -23.33
CA ASP A 75 -25.42 5.23 -24.26
C ASP A 75 -24.94 5.20 -25.72
N ALA A 76 -24.21 6.23 -26.15
CA ALA A 76 -23.62 6.29 -27.49
C ALA A 76 -22.50 5.26 -27.68
N GLU A 77 -21.66 5.05 -26.67
CA GLU A 77 -20.58 4.06 -26.71
C GLU A 77 -21.12 2.62 -26.66
N ILE A 78 -22.16 2.36 -25.86
CA ILE A 78 -22.87 1.07 -25.84
C ILE A 78 -23.33 0.72 -27.25
N ALA A 79 -23.76 1.72 -28.03
CA ALA A 79 -24.20 1.52 -29.40
C ALA A 79 -23.11 1.00 -30.35
N LEU A 80 -21.83 1.24 -30.04
CA LEU A 80 -20.67 0.92 -30.87
C LEU A 80 -20.07 -0.47 -30.56
N ILE A 81 -20.35 -1.04 -29.39
CA ILE A 81 -19.75 -2.32 -28.98
C ILE A 81 -20.26 -3.46 -29.87
N LYS A 82 -19.34 -4.16 -30.53
CA LYS A 82 -19.62 -5.37 -31.33
C LYS A 82 -20.38 -6.44 -30.51
N GLU A 83 -21.37 -7.09 -31.12
CA GLU A 83 -22.07 -8.23 -30.49
C GLU A 83 -21.08 -9.36 -30.12
N GLY A 84 -21.31 -10.01 -28.97
CA GLY A 84 -20.43 -11.04 -28.44
C GLY A 84 -19.10 -10.54 -27.86
N ALA A 85 -18.80 -9.24 -27.94
CA ALA A 85 -17.61 -8.68 -27.31
C ALA A 85 -17.68 -8.73 -25.78
N THR A 86 -16.53 -8.60 -25.13
CA THR A 86 -16.41 -8.55 -23.67
C THR A 86 -15.94 -7.18 -23.22
N LEU A 87 -16.80 -6.44 -22.53
CA LEU A 87 -16.49 -5.16 -21.90
C LEU A 87 -15.91 -5.38 -20.50
N VAL A 88 -14.78 -4.74 -20.21
CA VAL A 88 -14.19 -4.70 -18.87
C VAL A 88 -14.03 -3.23 -18.44
N SER A 89 -14.71 -2.83 -17.37
CA SER A 89 -14.66 -1.46 -16.83
C SER A 89 -15.22 -1.42 -15.40
N PHE A 90 -15.25 -0.24 -14.77
CA PHE A 90 -16.11 -0.02 -13.60
C PHE A 90 -17.57 0.14 -14.03
N ILE A 91 -18.49 -0.61 -13.41
CA ILE A 91 -19.92 -0.64 -13.76
C ILE A 91 -20.81 -0.23 -12.58
N TRP A 92 -20.46 -0.63 -11.35
CA TRP A 92 -21.27 -0.38 -10.15
C TRP A 92 -22.71 -0.89 -10.33
N PRO A 93 -22.91 -2.20 -10.57
CA PRO A 93 -24.19 -2.76 -11.04
C PRO A 93 -25.33 -2.59 -10.02
N ALA A 94 -25.03 -2.54 -8.72
CA ALA A 94 -26.03 -2.30 -7.68
C ALA A 94 -26.56 -0.85 -7.72
N GLN A 95 -25.75 0.11 -8.16
CA GLN A 95 -26.10 1.53 -8.24
C GLN A 95 -26.67 1.91 -9.60
N ASN A 96 -26.34 1.16 -10.65
CA ASN A 96 -26.74 1.47 -12.04
C ASN A 96 -27.55 0.32 -12.69
N PRO A 97 -28.73 -0.05 -12.16
CA PRO A 97 -29.54 -1.13 -12.74
C PRO A 97 -29.96 -0.84 -14.19
N GLU A 98 -30.25 0.42 -14.52
CA GLU A 98 -30.61 0.83 -15.89
C GLU A 98 -29.46 0.63 -16.90
N LEU A 99 -28.22 0.87 -16.47
CA LEU A 99 -27.03 0.64 -17.30
C LEU A 99 -26.86 -0.86 -17.57
N VAL A 100 -27.03 -1.70 -16.55
CA VAL A 100 -26.95 -3.16 -16.68
C VAL A 100 -28.01 -3.67 -17.66
N GLU A 101 -29.23 -3.14 -17.59
CA GLU A 101 -30.31 -3.48 -18.52
C GLU A 101 -29.98 -3.06 -19.97
N LYS A 102 -29.44 -1.86 -20.21
CA LYS A 102 -29.03 -1.44 -21.56
C LYS A 102 -27.90 -2.31 -22.12
N LEU A 103 -26.92 -2.67 -21.28
CA LEU A 103 -25.81 -3.53 -21.69
C LEU A 103 -26.28 -4.96 -22.00
N SER A 104 -27.27 -5.49 -21.27
CA SER A 104 -27.77 -6.86 -21.49
C SER A 104 -28.47 -7.01 -22.84
N GLN A 105 -29.12 -5.95 -23.32
CA GLN A 105 -29.79 -5.90 -24.64
C GLN A 105 -28.82 -5.98 -25.83
N ARG A 106 -27.51 -5.85 -25.62
CA ARG A 106 -26.48 -5.87 -26.68
C ARG A 106 -25.90 -7.26 -26.97
N ASN A 107 -26.33 -8.30 -26.26
CA ASN A 107 -25.77 -9.64 -26.38
C ASN A 107 -24.22 -9.66 -26.25
N ILE A 108 -23.71 -8.93 -25.24
CA ILE A 108 -22.28 -8.84 -24.91
C ILE A 108 -22.00 -9.51 -23.56
N ASN A 109 -20.72 -9.68 -23.24
CA ASN A 109 -20.27 -9.99 -21.88
C ASN A 109 -19.81 -8.72 -21.19
N VAL A 110 -20.06 -8.59 -19.89
CA VAL A 110 -19.60 -7.46 -19.07
C VAL A 110 -18.97 -7.97 -17.79
N MET A 111 -17.71 -7.57 -17.57
CA MET A 111 -16.96 -7.84 -16.35
C MET A 111 -16.70 -6.53 -15.60
N ALA A 112 -17.21 -6.44 -14.38
CA ALA A 112 -17.12 -5.25 -13.55
C ALA A 112 -15.89 -5.31 -12.64
N MET A 113 -14.98 -4.34 -12.78
CA MET A 113 -13.77 -4.25 -11.96
C MET A 113 -14.05 -3.88 -10.50
N ASP A 114 -15.19 -3.26 -10.21
CA ASP A 114 -15.71 -3.01 -8.86
C ASP A 114 -16.25 -4.28 -8.18
N MET A 115 -16.47 -5.36 -8.94
CA MET A 115 -16.99 -6.64 -8.44
C MET A 115 -15.88 -7.69 -8.23
N VAL A 116 -14.61 -7.29 -8.23
CA VAL A 116 -13.49 -8.18 -7.86
C VAL A 116 -13.67 -8.59 -6.39
N PRO A 117 -13.76 -9.90 -6.06
CA PRO A 117 -13.93 -10.33 -4.69
C PRO A 117 -12.65 -10.11 -3.88
N ARG A 118 -12.81 -9.68 -2.62
CA ARG A 118 -11.70 -9.44 -1.69
C ARG A 118 -11.16 -10.74 -1.08
N ILE A 119 -10.56 -11.59 -1.92
CA ILE A 119 -9.88 -12.83 -1.52
C ILE A 119 -8.40 -12.75 -1.89
N SER A 120 -7.53 -13.44 -1.15
CA SER A 120 -6.07 -13.30 -1.30
C SER A 120 -5.56 -13.49 -2.73
N ARG A 121 -6.12 -14.45 -3.48
CA ARG A 121 -5.71 -14.70 -4.87
C ARG A 121 -6.12 -13.61 -5.86
N ALA A 122 -7.10 -12.76 -5.51
CA ALA A 122 -7.65 -11.72 -6.37
C ALA A 122 -7.10 -10.32 -6.08
N GLN A 123 -6.23 -10.17 -5.06
CA GLN A 123 -5.65 -8.89 -4.67
C GLN A 123 -4.93 -8.18 -5.82
N ALA A 124 -4.26 -8.93 -6.71
CA ALA A 124 -3.57 -8.38 -7.87
C ALA A 124 -4.51 -7.88 -8.99
N LEU A 125 -5.82 -8.12 -8.88
CA LEU A 125 -6.86 -7.64 -9.79
C LEU A 125 -7.67 -6.49 -9.15
N ASP A 126 -7.50 -6.23 -7.87
CA ASP A 126 -8.30 -5.27 -7.11
C ASP A 126 -7.98 -3.82 -7.52
N ALA A 127 -8.77 -3.34 -8.48
CA ALA A 127 -8.68 -1.99 -8.98
C ALA A 127 -9.14 -0.95 -7.95
N LEU A 128 -10.05 -1.30 -7.03
CA LEU A 128 -10.50 -0.38 -5.98
C LEU A 128 -9.38 -0.10 -4.99
N SER A 129 -8.66 -1.14 -4.56
CA SER A 129 -7.46 -0.99 -3.72
C SER A 129 -6.37 -0.17 -4.41
N SER A 130 -6.16 -0.40 -5.70
CA SER A 130 -5.19 0.39 -6.49
C SER A 130 -5.55 1.88 -6.54
N MET A 131 -6.83 2.20 -6.82
CA MET A 131 -7.29 3.59 -6.88
C MET A 131 -7.34 4.24 -5.49
N ALA A 132 -7.70 3.48 -4.45
CA ALA A 132 -7.70 3.96 -3.06
C ALA A 132 -6.29 4.31 -2.58
N ASN A 133 -5.28 3.49 -2.89
CA ASN A 133 -3.89 3.77 -2.55
C ASN A 133 -3.41 5.08 -3.20
N ILE A 134 -3.68 5.26 -4.50
CA ILE A 134 -3.35 6.50 -5.20
C ILE A 134 -4.13 7.69 -4.62
N GLY A 135 -5.42 7.52 -4.33
CA GLY A 135 -6.26 8.56 -3.74
C GLY A 135 -5.72 9.04 -2.40
N GLY A 136 -5.30 8.12 -1.52
CA GLY A 136 -4.68 8.45 -0.24
C GLY A 136 -3.35 9.20 -0.36
N TYR A 137 -2.48 8.76 -1.26
CA TYR A 137 -1.24 9.49 -1.57
C TYR A 137 -1.53 10.88 -2.14
N ARG A 138 -2.43 10.97 -3.14
CA ARG A 138 -2.78 12.23 -3.80
C ARG A 138 -3.43 13.21 -2.83
N ALA A 139 -4.24 12.73 -1.89
CA ALA A 139 -4.84 13.57 -0.86
C ALA A 139 -3.80 14.33 -0.03
N VAL A 140 -2.69 13.67 0.33
CA VAL A 140 -1.58 14.34 1.05
C VAL A 140 -0.88 15.37 0.16
N VAL A 141 -0.70 15.09 -1.13
CA VAL A 141 -0.12 16.04 -2.08
C VAL A 141 -1.01 17.28 -2.25
N GLU A 142 -2.31 17.10 -2.40
CA GLU A 142 -3.28 18.20 -2.48
C GLU A 142 -3.32 18.99 -1.16
N ALA A 143 -3.28 18.30 -0.02
CA ALA A 143 -3.21 18.96 1.28
C ALA A 143 -1.96 19.82 1.40
N ALA A 144 -0.79 19.32 0.98
CA ALA A 144 0.46 20.07 0.98
C ALA A 144 0.47 21.25 -0.01
N HIS A 145 -0.19 21.11 -1.16
CA HIS A 145 -0.35 22.20 -2.12
C HIS A 145 -1.18 23.35 -1.53
N GLU A 146 -2.26 23.02 -0.82
CA GLU A 146 -3.16 24.02 -0.24
C GLU A 146 -2.70 24.57 1.10
N PHE A 147 -1.87 23.83 1.85
CA PHE A 147 -1.41 24.23 3.17
C PHE A 147 -0.24 25.21 3.11
N GLY A 148 -0.40 26.38 3.73
CA GLY A 148 0.58 27.48 3.66
C GLY A 148 1.81 27.35 4.57
N ARG A 149 2.09 26.17 5.15
CA ARG A 149 3.23 25.94 6.06
C ARG A 149 3.92 24.62 5.76
N PHE A 150 5.12 24.43 6.30
CA PHE A 150 5.87 23.19 6.12
C PHE A 150 5.22 22.01 6.85
N PHE A 151 5.21 20.84 6.19
CA PHE A 151 4.91 19.56 6.84
C PHE A 151 6.04 19.15 7.78
N THR A 152 7.28 19.24 7.30
CA THR A 152 8.47 18.89 8.07
C THR A 152 8.82 19.98 9.08
N GLY A 153 9.00 19.62 10.34
CA GLY A 153 9.56 20.51 11.34
C GLY A 153 11.04 20.81 11.07
N GLN A 154 11.46 22.07 11.24
CA GLN A 154 12.82 22.50 10.96
C GLN A 154 13.33 23.45 12.05
N ILE A 155 14.61 23.36 12.37
CA ILE A 155 15.31 24.37 13.18
C ILE A 155 16.18 25.17 12.23
N THR A 156 15.93 26.47 12.18
CA THR A 156 16.65 27.40 11.30
C THR A 156 17.26 28.53 12.12
N ALA A 157 18.12 29.35 11.51
CA ALA A 157 18.63 30.57 12.13
C ALA A 157 17.51 31.56 12.50
N ALA A 158 16.36 31.50 11.81
CA ALA A 158 15.20 32.34 12.07
C ALA A 158 14.25 31.77 13.14
N GLY A 159 14.61 30.63 13.75
CA GLY A 159 13.83 29.98 14.80
C GLY A 159 13.36 28.57 14.44
N LYS A 160 12.59 27.99 15.37
CA LYS A 160 12.04 26.63 15.27
C LYS A 160 10.66 26.66 14.62
N VAL A 161 10.50 25.91 13.54
CA VAL A 161 9.21 25.66 12.88
C VAL A 161 8.73 24.27 13.30
N PRO A 162 7.57 24.13 13.98
CA PRO A 162 7.03 22.83 14.34
C PRO A 162 6.54 22.06 13.10
N PRO A 163 6.54 20.72 13.13
CA PRO A 163 5.93 19.92 12.07
C PRO A 163 4.42 20.09 12.03
N ALA A 164 3.81 19.89 10.85
CA ALA A 164 2.37 19.83 10.72
C ALA A 164 1.80 18.62 11.46
N LYS A 165 0.59 18.76 11.99
CA LYS A 165 -0.20 17.66 12.58
C LYS A 165 -1.30 17.24 11.61
N VAL A 166 -1.33 15.96 11.26
CA VAL A 166 -2.29 15.37 10.33
C VAL A 166 -3.14 14.33 11.07
N LEU A 167 -4.46 14.47 11.01
CA LEU A 167 -5.42 13.46 11.46
C LEU A 167 -5.96 12.70 10.25
N VAL A 168 -5.92 11.37 10.28
CA VAL A 168 -6.51 10.49 9.28
C VAL A 168 -7.69 9.73 9.89
N ILE A 169 -8.88 9.89 9.33
CA ILE A 169 -10.11 9.22 9.78
C ILE A 169 -10.44 8.10 8.81
N GLY A 170 -10.38 6.86 9.30
CA GLY A 170 -10.38 5.63 8.53
C GLY A 170 -8.97 5.20 8.11
N ALA A 171 -8.62 3.96 8.39
CA ALA A 171 -7.34 3.33 8.04
C ALA A 171 -7.56 2.10 7.15
N GLY A 172 -8.43 2.26 6.14
CA GLY A 172 -8.43 1.39 4.97
C GLY A 172 -7.21 1.66 4.06
N VAL A 173 -7.24 1.15 2.82
CA VAL A 173 -6.12 1.30 1.87
C VAL A 173 -5.75 2.76 1.61
N ALA A 174 -6.75 3.64 1.43
CA ALA A 174 -6.53 5.07 1.25
C ALA A 174 -5.97 5.75 2.51
N GLY A 175 -6.52 5.42 3.68
CA GLY A 175 -6.06 5.96 4.95
C GLY A 175 -4.60 5.60 5.25
N LEU A 176 -4.23 4.33 5.09
CA LEU A 176 -2.85 3.87 5.26
C LEU A 176 -1.89 4.54 4.26
N ALA A 177 -2.31 4.70 3.00
CA ALA A 177 -1.52 5.44 2.01
C ALA A 177 -1.31 6.90 2.42
N ALA A 178 -2.34 7.56 2.96
CA ALA A 178 -2.25 8.92 3.48
C ALA A 178 -1.33 9.01 4.71
N ILE A 179 -1.41 8.04 5.64
CA ILE A 179 -0.53 7.97 6.82
C ILE A 179 0.93 7.86 6.39
N GLY A 180 1.23 6.93 5.47
CA GLY A 180 2.59 6.75 4.94
C GLY A 180 3.11 7.98 4.23
N ALA A 181 2.30 8.59 3.36
CA ALA A 181 2.69 9.78 2.62
C ALA A 181 2.94 10.98 3.55
N ALA A 182 2.00 11.27 4.48
CA ALA A 182 2.14 12.37 5.42
C ALA A 182 3.33 12.17 6.39
N GLY A 183 3.51 10.94 6.88
CA GLY A 183 4.65 10.57 7.71
C GLY A 183 5.98 10.74 6.98
N SER A 184 6.05 10.35 5.69
CA SER A 184 7.26 10.55 4.86
C SER A 184 7.63 12.02 4.63
N LEU A 185 6.64 12.93 4.68
CA LEU A 185 6.85 14.38 4.63
C LEU A 185 7.27 14.97 5.98
N GLY A 186 7.41 14.15 7.02
CA GLY A 186 7.85 14.57 8.36
C GLY A 186 6.75 15.22 9.22
N ALA A 187 5.48 15.01 8.87
CA ALA A 187 4.36 15.41 9.72
C ALA A 187 4.17 14.44 10.89
N ILE A 188 3.55 14.93 11.97
CA ILE A 188 3.04 14.08 13.04
C ILE A 188 1.68 13.57 12.60
N VAL A 189 1.56 12.25 12.41
CA VAL A 189 0.32 11.64 11.95
C VAL A 189 -0.39 10.95 13.10
N ARG A 190 -1.67 11.27 13.24
CA ARG A 190 -2.62 10.57 14.12
C ARG A 190 -3.69 9.94 13.26
N ALA A 191 -4.17 8.77 13.64
CA ALA A 191 -5.22 8.11 12.90
C ALA A 191 -6.23 7.42 13.80
N PHE A 192 -7.46 7.35 13.31
CA PHE A 192 -8.58 6.67 13.96
C PHE A 192 -9.27 5.73 12.96
N ASP A 193 -9.63 4.54 13.40
CA ASP A 193 -10.48 3.59 12.67
C ASP A 193 -11.28 2.80 13.71
N THR A 194 -12.50 2.40 13.36
CA THR A 194 -13.39 1.66 14.26
C THR A 194 -12.97 0.19 14.43
N ARG A 195 -12.12 -0.32 13.52
CA ARG A 195 -11.56 -1.67 13.58
C ARG A 195 -10.28 -1.64 14.41
N LEU A 196 -10.21 -2.45 15.46
CA LEU A 196 -9.03 -2.47 16.33
C LEU A 196 -7.81 -3.16 15.69
N GLU A 197 -8.04 -4.06 14.72
CA GLU A 197 -6.99 -4.81 14.04
C GLU A 197 -6.06 -3.95 13.15
N VAL A 198 -6.49 -2.74 12.76
CA VAL A 198 -5.64 -1.83 11.97
C VAL A 198 -4.71 -0.97 12.84
N ALA A 199 -4.84 -1.02 14.17
CA ALA A 199 -3.97 -0.28 15.09
C ALA A 199 -2.49 -0.60 14.87
N GLU A 200 -2.14 -1.89 14.77
CA GLU A 200 -0.77 -2.33 14.51
C GLU A 200 -0.26 -1.83 13.14
N GLN A 201 -1.14 -1.74 12.14
CA GLN A 201 -0.78 -1.23 10.81
C GLN A 201 -0.47 0.27 10.88
N ILE A 202 -1.31 1.05 11.54
CA ILE A 202 -1.11 2.49 11.74
C ILE A 202 0.20 2.75 12.48
N GLU A 203 0.43 2.05 13.59
CA GLU A 203 1.64 2.19 14.41
C GLU A 203 2.90 1.77 13.62
N SER A 204 2.83 0.73 12.80
CA SER A 204 3.94 0.28 11.95
C SER A 204 4.35 1.32 10.89
N MET A 205 3.41 2.17 10.48
CA MET A 205 3.64 3.28 9.55
C MET A 205 4.10 4.55 10.25
N GLY A 206 4.26 4.52 11.59
CA GLY A 206 4.69 5.66 12.39
C GLY A 206 3.57 6.62 12.78
N GLY A 207 2.31 6.23 12.58
CA GLY A 207 1.14 6.98 13.05
C GLY A 207 0.79 6.66 14.50
N GLU A 208 0.21 7.63 15.21
CA GLU A 208 -0.39 7.44 16.53
C GLU A 208 -1.84 6.98 16.37
N PHE A 209 -2.18 5.77 16.84
CA PHE A 209 -3.56 5.28 16.82
C PHE A 209 -4.36 5.87 17.99
N LEU A 210 -5.39 6.64 17.66
CA LEU A 210 -6.32 7.21 18.62
C LEU A 210 -7.34 6.15 19.04
N LYS A 211 -7.41 5.85 20.34
CA LYS A 211 -8.32 4.85 20.91
C LYS A 211 -9.48 5.53 21.62
N LEU A 212 -10.70 5.04 21.39
CA LEU A 212 -11.85 5.33 22.25
C LEU A 212 -11.93 4.24 23.32
N ASP A 213 -11.96 4.63 24.59
CA ASP A 213 -12.08 3.69 25.69
C ASP A 213 -13.57 3.35 25.91
N PHE A 214 -14.11 2.52 25.03
CA PHE A 214 -15.50 2.04 25.08
C PHE A 214 -15.53 0.51 25.04
N GLY A 215 -16.24 -0.10 25.99
CA GLY A 215 -16.16 -1.52 26.33
C GLY A 215 -16.53 -2.49 25.21
N GLY A 216 -15.53 -2.95 24.45
CA GLY A 216 -15.58 -4.20 23.68
C GLY A 216 -16.34 -4.17 22.36
N GLU A 217 -16.78 -3.01 21.87
CA GLU A 217 -17.37 -2.90 20.53
C GLU A 217 -16.26 -2.83 19.45
N ASP A 218 -16.12 -3.92 18.69
CA ASP A 218 -15.24 -3.99 17.51
C ASP A 218 -16.06 -3.72 16.24
N GLY A 219 -15.63 -2.73 15.44
CA GLY A 219 -16.25 -2.31 14.19
C GLY A 219 -16.05 -3.25 13.01
N ALA A 220 -15.26 -4.32 13.15
CA ALA A 220 -14.96 -5.26 12.06
C ALA A 220 -16.16 -6.11 11.61
N SER A 221 -16.31 -6.29 10.29
CA SER A 221 -17.20 -7.27 9.66
C SER A 221 -16.43 -8.44 9.02
N SER A 222 -17.11 -9.55 8.73
CA SER A 222 -16.49 -10.78 8.19
C SER A 222 -15.87 -10.64 6.80
N ASP A 223 -16.20 -9.58 6.08
CA ASP A 223 -15.68 -9.23 4.75
C ASP A 223 -14.61 -8.11 4.79
N GLY A 224 -14.17 -7.72 6.00
CA GLY A 224 -13.09 -6.75 6.22
C GLY A 224 -13.51 -5.27 6.13
N TYR A 225 -14.81 -4.99 5.99
CA TYR A 225 -15.36 -3.64 6.06
C TYR A 225 -15.69 -3.22 7.50
N ALA A 226 -16.05 -1.94 7.68
CA ALA A 226 -16.56 -1.42 8.93
C ALA A 226 -18.09 -1.52 8.97
N LYS A 227 -18.65 -1.88 10.13
CA LYS A 227 -20.10 -1.86 10.38
C LYS A 227 -20.54 -0.53 11.01
N VAL A 228 -21.85 -0.29 11.05
CA VAL A 228 -22.42 0.85 11.78
C VAL A 228 -22.26 0.61 13.29
N MET A 229 -21.77 1.62 14.01
CA MET A 229 -21.52 1.59 15.45
C MET A 229 -22.76 2.06 16.24
N SER A 230 -22.75 1.85 17.57
CA SER A 230 -23.79 2.34 18.48
C SER A 230 -23.81 3.88 18.55
N ASP A 231 -24.95 4.45 18.94
CA ASP A 231 -25.10 5.91 19.08
C ASP A 231 -24.14 6.46 20.14
N GLU A 232 -23.89 5.71 21.22
CA GLU A 232 -22.93 6.07 22.26
C GLU A 232 -21.50 6.08 21.74
N PHE A 233 -21.12 5.10 20.90
CA PHE A 233 -19.81 5.07 20.27
C PHE A 233 -19.63 6.26 19.32
N ILE A 234 -20.64 6.56 18.50
CA ILE A 234 -20.61 7.70 17.58
C ILE A 234 -20.48 9.00 18.37
N ALA A 235 -21.20 9.17 19.48
CA ALA A 235 -21.07 10.37 20.32
C ALA A 235 -19.64 10.54 20.89
N ALA A 236 -19.02 9.45 21.34
CA ALA A 236 -17.65 9.46 21.83
C ALA A 236 -16.62 9.72 20.70
N GLU A 237 -16.84 9.14 19.53
CA GLU A 237 -16.06 9.36 18.31
C GLU A 237 -16.09 10.83 17.89
N MET A 238 -17.29 11.43 17.84
CA MET A 238 -17.47 12.84 17.52
C MET A 238 -16.81 13.76 18.55
N ALA A 239 -16.85 13.42 19.84
CA ALA A 239 -16.16 14.17 20.89
C ALA A 239 -14.63 14.11 20.73
N LEU A 240 -14.09 12.95 20.38
CA LEU A 240 -12.66 12.79 20.07
C LEU A 240 -12.27 13.66 18.87
N PHE A 241 -13.06 13.65 17.79
CA PHE A 241 -12.78 14.45 16.60
C PHE A 241 -12.87 15.96 16.88
N ALA A 242 -13.83 16.40 17.68
CA ALA A 242 -13.92 17.80 18.11
C ALA A 242 -12.68 18.27 18.88
N GLU A 243 -12.14 17.43 19.77
CA GLU A 243 -10.91 17.76 20.50
C GLU A 243 -9.68 17.76 19.60
N GLN A 244 -9.57 16.80 18.67
CA GLN A 244 -8.47 16.76 17.72
C GLN A 244 -8.51 17.92 16.72
N ALA A 245 -9.69 18.31 16.21
CA ALA A 245 -9.86 19.37 15.22
C ALA A 245 -9.27 20.72 15.67
N LYS A 246 -9.33 21.03 16.97
CA LYS A 246 -8.76 22.26 17.55
C LYS A 246 -7.23 22.35 17.42
N GLU A 247 -6.54 21.21 17.38
CA GLU A 247 -5.07 21.18 17.43
C GLU A 247 -4.40 20.76 16.13
N VAL A 248 -5.04 19.93 15.30
CA VAL A 248 -4.46 19.45 14.05
C VAL A 248 -4.55 20.50 12.95
N ASP A 249 -3.61 20.45 12.02
CA ASP A 249 -3.55 21.40 10.91
C ASP A 249 -4.23 20.83 9.65
N ILE A 250 -4.26 19.49 9.52
CA ILE A 250 -4.82 18.81 8.36
C ILE A 250 -5.68 17.63 8.82
N ILE A 251 -6.86 17.45 8.21
CA ILE A 251 -7.72 16.28 8.41
C ILE A 251 -7.93 15.59 7.05
N ILE A 252 -7.72 14.28 6.99
CA ILE A 252 -7.99 13.46 5.81
C ILE A 252 -9.05 12.43 6.18
N THR A 253 -10.22 12.49 5.55
CA THR A 253 -11.34 11.58 5.85
C THR A 253 -11.53 10.55 4.75
N THR A 254 -11.64 9.28 5.13
CA THR A 254 -11.74 8.13 4.22
C THR A 254 -12.86 7.15 4.61
N ALA A 255 -13.71 7.53 5.56
CA ALA A 255 -14.73 6.64 6.10
C ALA A 255 -15.86 6.44 5.07
N LEU A 256 -15.92 5.22 4.52
CA LEU A 256 -16.91 4.82 3.53
C LEU A 256 -17.50 3.44 3.88
N ILE A 257 -18.83 3.35 3.87
CA ILE A 257 -19.56 2.10 4.02
C ILE A 257 -20.21 1.76 2.68
N PRO A 258 -19.90 0.60 2.06
CA PRO A 258 -20.50 0.21 0.80
C PRO A 258 -22.04 0.26 0.83
N GLY A 259 -22.64 0.86 -0.21
CA GLY A 259 -24.10 0.96 -0.35
C GLY A 259 -24.79 1.97 0.58
N LYS A 260 -24.05 2.71 1.41
CA LYS A 260 -24.59 3.77 2.27
C LYS A 260 -23.92 5.12 1.98
N PRO A 261 -24.60 6.24 2.26
CA PRO A 261 -23.96 7.56 2.27
C PRO A 261 -22.79 7.59 3.24
N ALA A 262 -21.80 8.42 2.94
CA ALA A 262 -20.68 8.67 3.86
C ALA A 262 -21.18 9.26 5.19
N PRO A 263 -20.73 8.73 6.35
CA PRO A 263 -21.13 9.28 7.65
C PRO A 263 -20.54 10.69 7.84
N LYS A 264 -21.33 11.61 8.42
CA LYS A 264 -20.89 12.98 8.75
C LYS A 264 -20.10 12.96 10.06
N LEU A 265 -18.78 12.90 9.94
CA LEU A 265 -17.84 12.78 11.06
C LEU A 265 -17.18 14.11 11.44
N ILE A 266 -17.13 15.07 10.52
CA ILE A 266 -16.58 16.41 10.77
C ILE A 266 -17.68 17.45 10.56
N THR A 267 -18.24 17.95 11.67
CA THR A 267 -19.33 18.95 11.64
C THR A 267 -18.80 20.35 11.34
N LYS A 268 -19.70 21.27 10.97
CA LYS A 268 -19.33 22.68 10.75
C LYS A 268 -18.65 23.29 11.96
N GLU A 269 -19.16 23.03 13.18
CA GLU A 269 -18.59 23.58 14.41
C GLU A 269 -17.16 23.07 14.65
N MET A 270 -16.88 21.81 14.30
CA MET A 270 -15.52 21.27 14.38
C MET A 270 -14.59 21.98 13.39
N VAL A 271 -15.02 22.17 12.14
CA VAL A 271 -14.25 22.91 11.12
C VAL A 271 -14.02 24.37 11.53
N ASP A 272 -15.06 25.03 12.04
CA ASP A 272 -15.02 26.42 12.46
C ASP A 272 -14.06 26.63 13.66
N SER A 273 -13.85 25.58 14.47
CA SER A 273 -12.89 25.56 15.57
C SER A 273 -11.43 25.33 15.16
N MET A 274 -11.18 24.92 13.91
CA MET A 274 -9.82 24.71 13.40
C MET A 274 -9.07 26.03 13.23
N LYS A 275 -7.74 25.94 13.17
CA LYS A 275 -6.90 27.10 12.88
C LYS A 275 -7.15 27.63 11.45
N PRO A 276 -7.16 28.95 11.23
CA PRO A 276 -7.21 29.51 9.89
C PRO A 276 -6.04 29.01 9.04
N GLY A 277 -6.33 28.62 7.79
CA GLY A 277 -5.38 28.02 6.86
C GLY A 277 -5.20 26.51 7.02
N SER A 278 -5.89 25.85 7.96
CA SER A 278 -5.99 24.39 8.01
C SER A 278 -6.64 23.82 6.75
N VAL A 279 -6.37 22.55 6.46
CA VAL A 279 -6.88 21.87 5.26
C VAL A 279 -7.64 20.59 5.65
N ILE A 280 -8.80 20.37 5.04
CA ILE A 280 -9.53 19.11 5.12
C ILE A 280 -9.55 18.50 3.72
N VAL A 281 -9.23 17.22 3.61
CA VAL A 281 -9.37 16.47 2.34
C VAL A 281 -10.35 15.34 2.54
N ASP A 282 -11.49 15.44 1.86
CA ASP A 282 -12.61 14.51 2.00
C ASP A 282 -12.65 13.51 0.83
N LEU A 283 -12.08 12.32 1.03
CA LEU A 283 -12.04 11.28 0.00
C LEU A 283 -13.41 10.61 -0.20
N ALA A 284 -14.37 10.86 0.69
CA ALA A 284 -15.73 10.34 0.59
C ALA A 284 -16.69 11.32 -0.10
N ALA A 285 -16.19 12.43 -0.68
CA ALA A 285 -17.00 13.48 -1.28
C ALA A 285 -18.00 12.97 -2.35
N ALA A 286 -17.63 11.95 -3.13
CA ALA A 286 -18.47 11.37 -4.17
C ALA A 286 -19.74 10.67 -3.62
N THR A 287 -19.74 10.25 -2.36
CA THR A 287 -20.84 9.52 -1.71
C THR A 287 -21.48 10.32 -0.57
N GLY A 288 -21.34 11.63 -0.62
CA GLY A 288 -21.93 12.58 0.33
C GLY A 288 -20.91 13.32 1.18
N GLY A 289 -19.68 12.81 1.33
CA GLY A 289 -18.59 13.41 2.10
C GLY A 289 -18.70 13.19 3.61
N ASN A 290 -17.56 13.02 4.29
CA ASN A 290 -17.51 12.94 5.74
C ASN A 290 -17.56 14.31 6.43
N CYS A 291 -17.26 15.39 5.71
CA CYS A 291 -17.34 16.75 6.24
C CYS A 291 -18.65 17.44 5.79
N GLU A 292 -19.23 18.26 6.66
CA GLU A 292 -20.45 19.03 6.36
C GLU A 292 -20.21 20.23 5.44
N TYR A 293 -18.98 20.73 5.36
CA TYR A 293 -18.58 21.79 4.43
C TYR A 293 -18.18 21.27 3.04
N THR A 294 -18.14 19.95 2.84
CA THR A 294 -17.74 19.36 1.56
C THR A 294 -18.69 19.74 0.44
N VAL A 295 -18.14 20.37 -0.59
CA VAL A 295 -18.80 20.57 -1.89
C VAL A 295 -18.14 19.61 -2.89
N PRO A 296 -18.83 18.54 -3.33
CA PRO A 296 -18.25 17.55 -4.23
C PRO A 296 -17.70 18.18 -5.51
N GLY A 297 -16.48 17.78 -5.89
CA GLY A 297 -15.76 18.26 -7.06
C GLY A 297 -15.04 19.60 -6.88
N GLN A 298 -15.11 20.24 -5.71
CA GLN A 298 -14.61 21.61 -5.51
C GLN A 298 -13.70 21.75 -4.29
N LEU A 299 -12.90 22.81 -4.32
CA LEU A 299 -12.22 23.36 -3.14
C LEU A 299 -13.15 24.43 -2.55
N HIS A 300 -13.67 24.20 -1.36
CA HIS A 300 -14.45 25.18 -0.61
C HIS A 300 -13.58 25.86 0.45
N VAL A 301 -13.68 27.18 0.59
CA VAL A 301 -13.00 27.94 1.65
C VAL A 301 -14.06 28.48 2.58
N THR A 302 -13.98 28.12 3.86
CA THR A 302 -14.92 28.56 4.89
C THR A 302 -14.65 29.99 5.34
N ASP A 303 -15.59 30.59 6.08
CA ASP A 303 -15.45 31.96 6.60
C ASP A 303 -14.27 32.11 7.57
N ASN A 304 -13.93 31.07 8.33
CA ASN A 304 -12.74 31.06 9.21
C ASN A 304 -11.42 30.72 8.47
N GLY A 305 -11.46 30.56 7.15
CA GLY A 305 -10.28 30.36 6.30
C GLY A 305 -9.75 28.93 6.26
N VAL A 306 -10.57 27.93 6.61
CA VAL A 306 -10.24 26.51 6.41
C VAL A 306 -10.55 26.12 4.97
N LYS A 307 -9.66 25.33 4.37
CA LYS A 307 -9.79 24.85 3.00
C LYS A 307 -10.29 23.41 2.99
N VAL A 308 -11.46 23.17 2.42
CA VAL A 308 -12.09 21.85 2.33
C VAL A 308 -12.04 21.35 0.89
N ILE A 309 -11.20 20.35 0.63
CA ILE A 309 -10.99 19.71 -0.67
C ILE A 309 -11.98 18.55 -0.81
N GLY A 310 -12.96 18.71 -1.69
CA GLY A 310 -13.98 17.72 -2.01
C GLY A 310 -13.83 17.07 -3.39
N TYR A 311 -12.63 17.03 -3.97
CA TYR A 311 -12.42 16.47 -5.31
C TYR A 311 -12.83 15.00 -5.39
N THR A 312 -13.57 14.65 -6.46
CA THR A 312 -14.11 13.30 -6.69
C THR A 312 -13.26 12.48 -7.68
N ASP A 313 -12.16 13.05 -8.15
CA ASP A 313 -11.32 12.54 -9.24
C ASP A 313 -9.84 12.42 -8.83
N LEU A 314 -9.54 12.24 -7.54
CA LEU A 314 -8.14 12.19 -7.03
C LEU A 314 -7.23 11.22 -7.81
N PRO A 315 -7.65 9.99 -8.18
CA PRO A 315 -6.83 9.14 -9.04
C PRO A 315 -6.56 9.76 -10.43
N GLY A 316 -7.52 10.48 -11.01
CA GLY A 316 -7.35 11.24 -12.26
C GLY A 316 -6.33 12.38 -12.16
N ARG A 317 -6.02 12.85 -10.95
CA ARG A 317 -4.96 13.86 -10.71
C ARG A 317 -3.57 13.27 -10.59
N LEU A 318 -3.44 11.94 -10.67
CA LEU A 318 -2.18 11.22 -10.84
C LEU A 318 -2.28 10.21 -12.00
N PRO A 319 -2.63 10.68 -13.22
CA PRO A 319 -3.22 9.83 -14.25
C PRO A 319 -2.24 8.79 -14.81
N ALA A 320 -0.96 9.12 -14.97
CA ALA A 320 0.05 8.17 -15.44
C ALA A 320 0.17 6.95 -14.50
N GLN A 321 0.25 7.19 -13.19
CA GLN A 321 0.35 6.12 -12.19
C GLN A 321 -0.95 5.32 -12.08
N SER A 322 -2.10 5.99 -12.12
CA SER A 322 -3.42 5.33 -12.11
C SER A 322 -3.61 4.43 -13.32
N SER A 323 -3.30 4.91 -14.52
CA SER A 323 -3.38 4.14 -15.75
C SER A 323 -2.44 2.93 -15.73
N GLN A 324 -1.23 3.10 -15.18
CA GLN A 324 -0.28 2.00 -15.05
C GLN A 324 -0.80 0.90 -14.11
N LEU A 325 -1.27 1.26 -12.91
CA LEU A 325 -1.79 0.27 -11.95
C LEU A 325 -3.10 -0.36 -12.44
N TYR A 326 -4.03 0.45 -12.96
CA TYR A 326 -5.30 -0.04 -13.50
C TYR A 326 -5.08 -0.98 -14.69
N GLY A 327 -4.25 -0.60 -15.66
CA GLY A 327 -3.89 -1.48 -16.77
C GLY A 327 -3.19 -2.77 -16.30
N THR A 328 -2.41 -2.72 -15.22
CA THR A 328 -1.81 -3.92 -14.62
C THR A 328 -2.87 -4.86 -14.03
N ASN A 329 -3.90 -4.31 -13.37
CA ASN A 329 -5.03 -5.11 -12.88
C ASN A 329 -5.74 -5.82 -14.04
N LEU A 330 -5.95 -5.12 -15.16
CA LEU A 330 -6.56 -5.71 -16.37
C LEU A 330 -5.66 -6.77 -17.02
N VAL A 331 -4.34 -6.57 -17.05
CA VAL A 331 -3.39 -7.62 -17.48
C VAL A 331 -3.50 -8.86 -16.58
N ASN A 332 -3.62 -8.68 -15.27
CA ASN A 332 -3.75 -9.79 -14.33
C ASN A 332 -5.09 -10.53 -14.49
N LEU A 333 -6.17 -9.82 -14.84
CA LEU A 333 -7.41 -10.44 -15.28
C LEU A 333 -7.21 -11.27 -16.55
N MET A 334 -6.49 -10.75 -17.55
CA MET A 334 -6.21 -11.49 -18.78
C MET A 334 -5.35 -12.73 -18.54
N LYS A 335 -4.40 -12.70 -17.60
CA LYS A 335 -3.65 -13.90 -17.18
C LYS A 335 -4.57 -14.98 -16.59
N LEU A 336 -5.65 -14.57 -15.91
CA LEU A 336 -6.62 -15.50 -15.35
C LEU A 336 -7.50 -16.11 -16.46
N MET A 337 -7.91 -15.31 -17.44
CA MET A 337 -8.81 -15.69 -18.54
C MET A 337 -8.11 -16.42 -19.69
N CYS A 338 -6.81 -16.19 -19.90
CA CYS A 338 -6.01 -16.74 -20.99
C CYS A 338 -4.80 -17.50 -20.41
N LYS A 339 -5.07 -18.67 -19.80
CA LYS A 339 -4.06 -19.50 -19.13
C LYS A 339 -3.01 -20.04 -20.10
N GLU A 340 -3.42 -20.34 -21.33
CA GLU A 340 -2.57 -20.90 -22.39
C GLU A 340 -1.74 -19.85 -23.13
N LYS A 341 -1.97 -18.55 -22.89
CA LYS A 341 -1.28 -17.42 -23.55
C LYS A 341 -1.38 -17.45 -25.08
N ASP A 342 -2.52 -17.92 -25.57
CA ASP A 342 -2.85 -18.06 -26.99
C ASP A 342 -3.69 -16.89 -27.53
N GLY A 343 -3.91 -15.86 -26.71
CA GLY A 343 -4.78 -14.73 -27.04
C GLY A 343 -6.27 -15.08 -27.08
N ASN A 344 -6.68 -16.19 -26.48
CA ASN A 344 -8.08 -16.58 -26.32
C ASN A 344 -8.51 -16.41 -24.86
N ALA A 345 -9.39 -15.44 -24.61
CA ALA A 345 -9.90 -15.15 -23.26
C ALA A 345 -11.20 -15.93 -23.02
N VAL A 346 -11.22 -16.76 -21.97
CA VAL A 346 -12.38 -17.60 -21.64
C VAL A 346 -12.99 -17.16 -20.30
N ILE A 347 -14.31 -16.96 -20.27
CA ILE A 347 -15.07 -16.68 -19.04
C ILE A 347 -15.49 -18.01 -18.40
N ASP A 348 -14.69 -18.47 -17.44
CA ASP A 348 -14.89 -19.68 -16.66
C ASP A 348 -15.69 -19.39 -15.37
N PHE A 349 -16.92 -19.90 -15.28
CA PHE A 349 -17.78 -19.70 -14.10
C PHE A 349 -17.44 -20.63 -12.93
N GLU A 350 -16.58 -21.63 -13.12
CA GLU A 350 -16.00 -22.40 -12.02
C GLU A 350 -14.95 -21.57 -11.26
N ASP A 351 -14.37 -20.56 -11.91
CA ASP A 351 -13.53 -19.59 -11.23
C ASP A 351 -14.37 -18.54 -10.48
N VAL A 352 -14.31 -18.59 -9.15
CA VAL A 352 -15.09 -17.68 -8.29
C VAL A 352 -14.79 -16.19 -8.51
N VAL A 353 -13.60 -15.83 -9.00
CA VAL A 353 -13.25 -14.43 -9.28
C VAL A 353 -13.98 -13.98 -10.53
N MET A 354 -13.89 -14.78 -11.61
CA MET A 354 -14.59 -14.49 -12.86
C MET A 354 -16.10 -14.51 -12.68
N ARG A 355 -16.65 -15.50 -11.96
CA ARG A 355 -18.09 -15.56 -11.68
C ARG A 355 -18.58 -14.33 -10.92
N ASN A 356 -17.81 -13.86 -9.94
CA ASN A 356 -18.21 -12.70 -9.14
C ASN A 356 -18.15 -11.39 -9.95
N MET A 357 -17.12 -11.24 -10.79
CA MET A 357 -16.92 -10.06 -11.64
C MET A 357 -17.86 -10.00 -12.85
N THR A 358 -18.30 -11.14 -13.38
CA THR A 358 -19.15 -11.20 -14.58
C THR A 358 -20.58 -10.83 -14.21
N VAL A 359 -21.01 -9.63 -14.63
CA VAL A 359 -22.35 -9.10 -14.37
C VAL A 359 -23.33 -9.45 -15.49
N ILE A 360 -22.83 -9.61 -16.71
CA ILE A 360 -23.59 -10.04 -17.89
C ILE A 360 -22.76 -11.06 -18.66
N LYS A 361 -23.37 -12.17 -19.09
CA LYS A 361 -22.75 -13.17 -19.96
C LYS A 361 -23.69 -13.49 -21.12
N ALA A 362 -23.25 -13.23 -22.35
CA ALA A 362 -24.03 -13.42 -23.57
C ALA A 362 -25.45 -12.80 -23.48
N GLY A 363 -25.54 -11.57 -22.97
CA GLY A 363 -26.81 -10.87 -22.77
C GLY A 363 -27.59 -11.26 -21.51
N ASP A 364 -27.30 -12.39 -20.86
CA ASP A 364 -27.96 -12.77 -19.61
C ASP A 364 -27.34 -12.05 -18.42
N VAL A 365 -28.17 -11.39 -17.60
CA VAL A 365 -27.73 -10.73 -16.36
C VAL A 365 -27.42 -11.79 -15.30
N THR A 366 -26.17 -11.85 -14.84
CA THR A 366 -25.65 -12.82 -13.86
C THR A 366 -25.39 -12.19 -12.47
N PHE A 367 -25.72 -10.91 -12.31
CA PHE A 367 -25.76 -10.20 -11.05
C PHE A 367 -27.12 -10.40 -10.33
N PRO A 368 -27.16 -10.54 -8.99
CA PRO A 368 -26.04 -10.60 -8.07
C PRO A 368 -25.31 -11.95 -8.10
N PRO A 369 -24.00 -11.97 -7.84
CA PRO A 369 -23.25 -13.21 -7.73
C PRO A 369 -23.63 -13.98 -6.45
N PRO A 370 -23.44 -15.32 -6.45
CA PRO A 370 -23.64 -16.11 -5.24
C PRO A 370 -22.65 -15.68 -4.14
N ALA A 371 -23.08 -15.79 -2.88
CA ALA A 371 -22.21 -15.50 -1.75
C ALA A 371 -20.96 -16.39 -1.81
N ILE A 372 -19.77 -15.77 -1.73
CA ILE A 372 -18.52 -16.51 -1.72
C ILE A 372 -18.37 -17.14 -0.34
N SER A 373 -18.50 -18.46 -0.27
CA SER A 373 -18.16 -19.22 0.93
C SER A 373 -16.64 -19.22 1.10
N VAL A 374 -16.08 -18.17 1.68
CA VAL A 374 -14.72 -18.18 2.19
C VAL A 374 -14.67 -19.13 3.38
N SER A 375 -14.47 -20.42 3.11
CA SER A 375 -14.02 -21.42 4.10
C SER A 375 -12.58 -21.15 4.60
N ALA A 376 -12.01 -20.01 4.23
CA ALA A 376 -10.75 -19.52 4.74
C ALA A 376 -10.85 -18.01 4.98
N ALA A 377 -11.71 -17.61 5.91
CA ALA A 377 -11.20 -16.60 6.85
C ALA A 377 -9.86 -17.15 7.36
N PRO A 378 -8.76 -16.36 7.42
CA PRO A 378 -7.67 -16.77 8.29
C PRO A 378 -8.35 -17.12 9.61
N GLN A 379 -8.24 -18.39 10.03
CA GLN A 379 -8.65 -18.75 11.37
C GLN A 379 -8.00 -17.69 12.23
N LYS A 380 -8.81 -16.84 12.85
CA LYS A 380 -8.41 -16.04 14.00
C LYS A 380 -7.55 -17.02 14.79
N PRO A 381 -6.21 -16.83 14.93
CA PRO A 381 -5.39 -17.80 15.62
C PRO A 381 -6.15 -18.08 16.90
N ALA A 382 -6.62 -19.33 17.03
CA ALA A 382 -7.76 -19.65 17.86
C ALA A 382 -7.59 -18.90 19.16
N ALA A 383 -8.55 -18.00 19.49
CA ALA A 383 -8.50 -17.14 20.66
C ALA A 383 -7.82 -17.95 21.76
N ALA A 384 -6.62 -17.49 22.18
CA ALA A 384 -5.75 -18.28 23.04
C ALA A 384 -6.65 -18.91 24.09
N LYS A 385 -6.81 -20.24 24.01
CA LYS A 385 -7.73 -20.98 24.90
C LYS A 385 -7.54 -20.38 26.28
N PRO A 386 -8.60 -19.93 26.98
CA PRO A 386 -8.45 -19.31 28.30
C PRO A 386 -7.49 -20.19 29.04
N ALA A 387 -6.31 -19.65 29.37
CA ALA A 387 -5.12 -20.43 29.64
C ALA A 387 -5.55 -21.62 30.45
N ALA A 388 -5.63 -22.79 29.80
CA ALA A 388 -5.84 -24.02 30.55
C ALA A 388 -4.73 -23.92 31.57
N LYS A 389 -5.10 -23.89 32.86
CA LYS A 389 -4.14 -23.92 33.97
C LYS A 389 -3.03 -24.80 33.46
N LYS A 390 -1.85 -24.22 33.23
CA LYS A 390 -0.71 -24.99 32.79
C LYS A 390 -0.57 -26.02 33.90
N GLU A 391 -1.02 -27.24 33.66
CA GLU A 391 -0.31 -28.37 34.22
C GLU A 391 1.10 -28.16 33.71
N ASP A 392 2.00 -27.94 34.66
CA ASP A 392 3.40 -27.73 34.43
C ASP A 392 3.85 -28.75 33.38
N ALA A 393 4.18 -28.25 32.18
CA ALA A 393 4.81 -29.07 31.18
C ALA A 393 6.06 -29.66 31.83
N LYS A 394 6.09 -30.99 31.97
CA LYS A 394 7.27 -31.69 32.48
C LYS A 394 8.51 -31.12 31.79
N PRO A 395 9.58 -30.79 32.54
CA PRO A 395 10.73 -30.11 31.99
C PRO A 395 11.27 -30.89 30.79
N SER A 396 11.32 -30.22 29.64
CA SER A 396 11.81 -30.85 28.42
C SER A 396 13.31 -31.07 28.54
N ASN A 397 13.73 -32.34 28.59
CA ASN A 397 15.14 -32.73 28.64
C ASN A 397 15.94 -32.34 27.38
N LYS A 398 15.29 -31.80 26.34
CA LYS A 398 15.95 -31.40 25.09
C LYS A 398 17.05 -30.35 25.31
N LYS A 399 16.87 -29.40 26.23
CA LYS A 399 17.92 -28.42 26.58
C LYS A 399 19.16 -29.09 27.18
N PHE A 400 18.98 -30.11 28.01
CA PHE A 400 20.06 -30.91 28.56
C PHE A 400 20.73 -31.79 27.50
N ILE A 401 19.97 -32.33 26.54
CA ILE A 401 20.51 -33.11 25.40
C ILE A 401 21.37 -32.22 24.49
N PHE A 402 20.89 -31.04 24.09
CA PHE A 402 21.67 -30.10 23.28
C PHE A 402 22.88 -29.55 24.04
N GLY A 403 22.74 -29.30 25.34
CA GLY A 403 23.87 -28.92 26.20
C GLY A 403 24.93 -30.01 26.30
N ALA A 404 24.52 -31.27 26.50
CA ALA A 404 25.43 -32.42 26.56
C ALA A 404 26.14 -32.67 25.23
N LEU A 405 25.44 -32.53 24.09
CA LEU A 405 26.04 -32.59 22.76
C LEU A 405 27.07 -31.48 22.54
N GLY A 406 26.78 -30.25 23.00
CA GLY A 406 27.74 -29.14 22.95
C GLY A 406 28.99 -29.39 23.79
N ILE A 407 28.84 -29.93 25.00
CA ILE A 407 29.97 -30.29 25.88
C ILE A 407 30.79 -31.42 25.26
N ALA A 408 30.15 -32.46 24.70
CA ALA A 408 30.84 -33.56 24.03
C ALA A 408 31.63 -33.09 22.80
N ALA A 409 31.04 -32.20 21.99
CA ALA A 409 31.71 -31.60 20.85
C ALA A 409 32.92 -30.74 21.27
N PHE A 410 32.77 -29.93 22.33
CA PHE A 410 33.88 -29.15 22.88
C PHE A 410 35.00 -30.06 23.42
N GLY A 411 34.64 -31.13 24.15
CA GLY A 411 35.60 -32.12 24.68
C GLY A 411 36.36 -32.86 23.58
N TRP A 412 35.70 -33.17 22.46
CA TRP A 412 36.35 -33.77 21.30
C TRP A 412 37.31 -32.80 20.60
N ILE A 413 36.92 -31.54 20.44
CA ILE A 413 37.81 -30.50 19.90
C ILE A 413 39.02 -30.32 20.84
N ALA A 414 38.82 -30.36 22.15
CA ALA A 414 39.88 -30.28 23.16
C ALA A 414 40.85 -31.45 23.15
N SER A 415 40.44 -32.65 22.71
CA SER A 415 41.33 -33.80 22.66
C SER A 415 42.24 -33.83 21.43
N VAL A 416 41.91 -33.07 20.38
CA VAL A 416 42.64 -33.09 19.10
C VAL A 416 43.34 -31.75 18.81
N ALA A 417 42.89 -30.64 19.41
CA ALA A 417 43.40 -29.31 19.08
C ALA A 417 44.61 -28.87 19.93
N PRO A 418 45.53 -28.05 19.37
CA PRO A 418 46.60 -27.41 20.13
C PRO A 418 46.09 -26.51 21.26
N ALA A 419 46.87 -26.35 22.33
CA ALA A 419 46.48 -25.54 23.49
C ALA A 419 46.17 -24.07 23.14
N GLU A 420 46.92 -23.48 22.20
CA GLU A 420 46.66 -22.12 21.69
C GLU A 420 45.32 -22.01 20.97
N PHE A 421 44.95 -23.04 20.19
CA PHE A 421 43.65 -23.09 19.53
C PHE A 421 42.51 -23.14 20.55
N LEU A 422 42.66 -23.91 21.64
CA LEU A 422 41.62 -24.00 22.66
C LEU A 422 41.37 -22.67 23.38
N SER A 423 42.42 -21.89 23.61
CA SER A 423 42.29 -20.52 24.15
C SER A 423 41.46 -19.64 23.21
N HIS A 424 41.84 -19.58 21.92
CA HIS A 424 41.12 -18.78 20.92
C HIS A 424 39.68 -19.25 20.69
N PHE A 425 39.46 -20.56 20.66
CA PHE A 425 38.14 -21.16 20.47
C PHE A 425 37.20 -20.87 21.65
N THR A 426 37.71 -20.91 22.88
CA THR A 426 36.93 -20.55 24.07
C THR A 426 36.50 -19.08 24.02
N VAL A 427 37.42 -18.18 23.67
CA VAL A 427 37.13 -16.75 23.49
C VAL A 427 36.08 -16.53 22.40
N PHE A 428 36.17 -17.26 21.28
CA PHE A 428 35.19 -17.20 20.19
C PHE A 428 33.79 -17.61 20.66
N VAL A 429 33.64 -18.74 21.35
CA VAL A 429 32.34 -19.23 21.85
C VAL A 429 31.72 -18.24 22.83
N LEU A 430 32.50 -17.71 23.77
CA LEU A 430 32.02 -16.69 24.72
C LEU A 430 31.62 -15.39 24.00
N SER A 431 32.38 -14.99 22.98
CA SER A 431 32.07 -13.80 22.18
C SER A 431 30.76 -13.96 21.40
N CYS A 432 30.44 -15.16 20.91
CA CYS A 432 29.14 -15.45 20.28
C CYS A 432 27.97 -15.32 21.26
N VAL A 433 28.13 -15.82 22.50
CA VAL A 433 27.10 -15.68 23.55
C VAL A 433 26.90 -14.19 23.89
N VAL A 434 27.98 -13.45 24.11
CA VAL A 434 27.92 -12.00 24.37
C VAL A 434 27.26 -11.28 23.20
N GLY A 435 27.67 -11.58 21.95
CA GLY A 435 27.09 -11.00 20.74
C GLY A 435 25.59 -11.24 20.60
N TYR A 436 25.12 -12.46 20.89
CA TYR A 436 23.71 -12.80 20.88
C TYR A 436 22.90 -11.91 21.83
N TYR A 437 23.32 -11.79 23.10
CA TYR A 437 22.61 -10.99 24.09
C TYR A 437 22.71 -9.48 23.82
N VAL A 438 23.84 -9.00 23.30
CA VAL A 438 24.02 -7.57 23.02
C VAL A 438 23.16 -7.13 21.84
N VAL A 439 23.12 -7.91 20.75
CA VAL A 439 22.34 -7.57 19.55
C VAL A 439 20.84 -7.66 19.81
N TRP A 440 20.39 -8.66 20.58
CA TRP A 440 18.96 -8.86 20.86
C TRP A 440 18.34 -7.76 21.74
N ASN A 441 19.17 -7.00 22.46
CA ASN A 441 18.74 -5.90 23.32
C ASN A 441 18.81 -4.52 22.64
N VAL A 442 19.11 -4.44 21.35
CA VAL A 442 19.11 -3.18 20.60
C VAL A 442 17.67 -2.81 20.23
N SER A 443 17.29 -1.54 20.44
CA SER A 443 15.99 -1.02 20.02
C SER A 443 15.80 -1.12 18.51
N HIS A 444 14.60 -1.47 18.04
CA HIS A 444 14.26 -1.61 16.62
C HIS A 444 14.59 -0.37 15.78
N ALA A 445 14.42 0.83 16.35
CA ALA A 445 14.74 2.10 15.68
C ALA A 445 16.25 2.25 15.35
N LEU A 446 17.13 1.46 15.98
CA LEU A 446 18.58 1.53 15.83
C LEU A 446 19.16 0.37 15.00
N HIS A 447 18.33 -0.48 14.38
CA HIS A 447 18.83 -1.60 13.55
C HIS A 447 19.70 -1.13 12.37
N THR A 448 19.31 -0.04 11.70
CA THR A 448 20.09 0.52 10.58
C THR A 448 21.43 1.12 11.04
N PRO A 449 21.48 1.95 12.10
CA PRO A 449 22.74 2.33 12.74
C PRO A 449 23.59 1.13 13.20
N LEU A 450 22.97 0.08 13.75
CA LEU A 450 23.67 -1.14 14.18
C LEU A 450 24.36 -1.83 12.99
N MET A 451 23.69 -1.95 11.85
CA MET A 451 24.29 -2.49 10.62
C MET A 451 25.47 -1.64 10.13
N SER A 452 25.37 -0.31 10.23
CA SER A 452 26.47 0.59 9.88
C SER A 452 27.67 0.43 10.82
N VAL A 453 27.43 0.24 12.12
CA VAL A 453 28.49 0.00 13.13
C VAL A 453 29.16 -1.35 12.90
N THR A 454 28.41 -2.42 12.65
CA THR A 454 28.99 -3.75 12.40
C THR A 454 29.82 -3.77 11.13
N ASN A 455 29.44 -3.00 10.10
CA ASN A 455 30.26 -2.80 8.91
C ASN A 455 31.55 -1.99 9.17
N ALA A 456 31.52 -1.05 10.11
CA ALA A 456 32.74 -0.35 10.52
C ALA A 456 33.69 -1.28 11.30
N ILE A 457 33.14 -2.08 12.22
CA ILE A 457 33.90 -3.04 13.05
C ILE A 457 34.49 -4.17 12.20
N SER A 458 33.80 -4.62 11.14
CA SER A 458 34.31 -5.65 10.24
C SER A 458 35.63 -5.24 9.56
N GLY A 459 35.95 -3.95 9.53
CA GLY A 459 37.24 -3.41 9.14
C GLY A 459 38.43 -3.86 10.01
N ILE A 460 38.20 -4.58 11.12
CA ILE A 460 39.24 -5.21 11.96
C ILE A 460 40.21 -6.10 11.17
N ILE A 461 39.83 -6.55 9.97
CA ILE A 461 40.73 -7.23 9.01
C ILE A 461 42.03 -6.45 8.76
N VAL A 462 42.06 -5.14 9.00
CA VAL A 462 43.27 -4.29 8.95
C VAL A 462 44.38 -4.82 9.87
N VAL A 463 44.04 -5.40 11.02
CA VAL A 463 45.02 -5.97 11.97
C VAL A 463 45.78 -7.12 11.32
N GLY A 464 45.07 -8.01 10.63
CA GLY A 464 45.69 -9.11 9.89
C GLY A 464 46.60 -8.61 8.77
N ALA A 465 46.17 -7.58 8.03
CA ALA A 465 46.98 -6.99 6.96
C ALA A 465 48.24 -6.30 7.49
N LEU A 466 48.15 -5.55 8.60
CA LEU A 466 49.29 -4.86 9.22
C LEU A 466 50.37 -5.84 9.72
N LEU A 467 49.97 -7.02 10.23
CA LEU A 467 50.92 -8.05 10.67
C LEU A 467 51.72 -8.67 9.52
N GLN A 468 51.22 -8.59 8.28
CA GLN A 468 51.87 -9.15 7.10
C GLN A 468 52.79 -8.15 6.38
N ILE A 469 52.68 -6.86 6.71
CA ILE A 469 53.55 -5.83 6.13
C ILE A 469 55.00 -6.07 6.58
N GLY A 470 55.89 -6.28 5.60
CA GLY A 470 57.32 -6.48 5.84
C GLY A 470 57.73 -7.92 6.18
N GLN A 471 56.80 -8.89 6.21
CA GLN A 471 57.09 -10.30 6.55
C GLN A 471 56.98 -11.29 5.38
N GLY A 472 57.16 -10.84 4.14
CA GLY A 472 57.04 -11.74 2.98
C GLY A 472 57.61 -11.19 1.67
N SER A 473 57.24 -11.84 0.56
CA SER A 473 57.61 -11.39 -0.79
C SER A 473 56.97 -10.04 -1.13
N ALA A 474 57.46 -9.38 -2.19
CA ALA A 474 56.88 -8.14 -2.69
C ALA A 474 55.36 -8.26 -2.99
N LEU A 475 54.91 -9.45 -3.39
CA LEU A 475 53.50 -9.76 -3.61
C LEU A 475 52.68 -9.71 -2.31
N VAL A 476 53.17 -10.33 -1.22
CA VAL A 476 52.49 -10.30 0.09
C VAL A 476 52.41 -8.88 0.63
N THR A 477 53.48 -8.09 0.45
CA THR A 477 53.50 -6.68 0.86
C THR A 477 52.50 -5.86 0.05
N GLY A 478 52.42 -6.08 -1.27
CA GLY A 478 51.44 -5.41 -2.14
C GLY A 478 50.00 -5.76 -1.78
N LEU A 479 49.70 -7.04 -1.53
CA LEU A 479 48.37 -7.48 -1.11
C LEU A 479 47.98 -6.92 0.27
N SER A 480 48.93 -6.88 1.21
CA SER A 480 48.71 -6.32 2.54
C SER A 480 48.43 -4.82 2.48
N PHE A 481 49.14 -4.08 1.61
CA PHE A 481 48.86 -2.67 1.39
C PHE A 481 47.44 -2.43 0.84
N ILE A 482 47.01 -3.21 -0.15
CA ILE A 482 45.64 -3.13 -0.69
C ILE A 482 44.60 -3.46 0.39
N ALA A 483 44.84 -4.51 1.18
CA ALA A 483 43.95 -4.90 2.26
C ALA A 483 43.83 -3.79 3.34
N VAL A 484 44.93 -3.14 3.70
CA VAL A 484 44.91 -1.97 4.62
C VAL A 484 44.12 -0.81 4.03
N LEU A 485 44.28 -0.51 2.74
CA LEU A 485 43.55 0.56 2.07
C LEU A 485 42.04 0.30 2.10
N ILE A 486 41.59 -0.89 1.69
CA ILE A 486 40.17 -1.26 1.66
C ILE A 486 39.58 -1.29 3.08
N ALA A 487 40.30 -1.89 4.03
CA ALA A 487 39.85 -1.94 5.41
C ALA A 487 39.71 -0.54 6.02
N SER A 488 40.63 0.38 5.70
CA SER A 488 40.56 1.78 6.14
C SER A 488 39.31 2.47 5.58
N ILE A 489 38.97 2.25 4.31
CA ILE A 489 37.73 2.80 3.72
C ILE A 489 36.50 2.30 4.48
N ASN A 490 36.43 1.01 4.81
CA ASN A 490 35.32 0.44 5.58
C ASN A 490 35.23 1.04 6.99
N ILE A 491 36.37 1.19 7.68
CA ILE A 491 36.43 1.78 9.04
C ILE A 491 35.95 3.24 8.99
N PHE A 492 36.59 4.08 8.19
CA PHE A 492 36.27 5.52 8.14
C PHE A 492 34.87 5.76 7.59
N GLY A 493 34.49 5.09 6.52
CA GLY A 493 33.14 5.19 5.93
C GLY A 493 32.07 4.74 6.92
N GLY A 494 32.23 3.56 7.51
CA GLY A 494 31.26 2.99 8.44
C GLY A 494 31.07 3.82 9.71
N PHE A 495 32.16 4.31 10.34
CA PHE A 495 32.03 5.16 11.52
C PHE A 495 31.45 6.54 11.20
N THR A 496 31.81 7.14 10.06
CA THR A 496 31.27 8.43 9.63
C THR A 496 29.77 8.37 9.36
N VAL A 497 29.33 7.33 8.65
CA VAL A 497 27.90 7.10 8.36
C VAL A 497 27.14 6.80 9.64
N THR A 498 27.66 5.93 10.50
CA THR A 498 27.08 5.65 11.83
C THR A 498 26.90 6.95 12.62
N GLN A 499 27.93 7.78 12.71
CA GLN A 499 27.88 9.02 13.48
C GLN A 499 26.83 9.98 12.91
N ARG A 500 26.72 10.08 11.58
CA ARG A 500 25.70 10.87 10.90
C ARG A 500 24.29 10.33 11.20
N MET A 501 24.11 9.01 11.15
CA MET A 501 22.85 8.36 11.49
C MET A 501 22.43 8.60 12.93
N LEU A 502 23.32 8.36 13.90
CA LEU A 502 23.04 8.57 15.32
C LEU A 502 22.78 10.04 15.66
N LYS A 503 23.42 11.00 14.97
CA LYS A 503 23.13 12.43 15.13
C LYS A 503 21.69 12.78 14.74
N MET A 504 21.08 12.08 13.79
CA MET A 504 19.68 12.29 13.41
C MET A 504 18.69 11.83 14.50
N PHE A 505 19.14 10.99 15.44
CA PHE A 505 18.33 10.51 16.57
C PHE A 505 18.51 11.34 17.86
N ARG A 506 19.48 12.25 17.91
CA ARG A 506 19.59 13.19 19.04
C ARG A 506 18.47 14.21 18.94
N LYS A 507 17.54 14.16 19.89
CA LYS A 507 16.74 15.34 20.24
C LYS A 507 17.68 16.32 20.93
N ASP A 508 17.68 17.57 20.48
CA ASP A 508 18.24 18.66 21.28
C ASP A 508 17.51 18.79 22.62
#